data_AF-A0A1H0WWB8-F1
#
_entry.id   AF-A0A1H0WWB8-F1
#
_cell.length_a   1.000
_cell.length_b   1.000
_cell.length_c   1.000
_cell.angle_alpha   90.00
_cell.angle_beta   90.00
_cell.angle_gamma   90.00
#
_symmetry.space_group_name_H-M   'P 1'
#
loop_
_entity.id
_entity.type
_entity.pdbx_description
1 polymer ?
#
loop_
_entity_poly.entity_id
_entity_poly.type
_entity_poly.pdbx_seq_one_letter_code
_entity_poly.pdbx_strand_id
1 'polypeptide(L)' 'MSEERGAYVPQDTESFEGLDEDNLQQDPLEEAMDPPEDWSGSTKYGMTEYEQAHPRPLDERLKEERGDIDETGA' A
#
# COMPACT_ATOMS: atom_id res chain seq x y z
N MET A 1 41.65 8.10 -14.02
CA MET A 1 40.51 7.95 -13.08
C MET A 1 39.38 7.40 -13.92
N SER A 2 39.06 6.13 -13.69
CA SER A 2 38.06 5.37 -14.44
C SER A 2 36.69 5.67 -13.88
N GLU A 3 35.83 6.31 -14.67
CA GLU A 3 34.39 6.23 -14.48
C GLU A 3 33.83 5.52 -15.70
N GLU A 4 33.85 4.19 -15.59
CA GLU A 4 32.91 3.30 -16.24
C GLU A 4 31.51 3.80 -15.89
N ARG A 5 30.96 4.65 -16.77
CA ARG A 5 29.58 5.11 -16.69
C ARG A 5 28.72 3.86 -16.83
N GLY A 6 28.08 3.49 -15.72
CA GLY A 6 27.37 2.23 -15.52
C GLY A 6 26.59 1.79 -16.76
N ALA A 7 26.74 0.51 -17.08
CA ALA A 7 26.04 -0.14 -18.17
C ALA A 7 24.56 0.28 -18.16
N TYR A 8 24.12 0.87 -19.27
CA TYR A 8 22.70 0.96 -19.57
C TYR A 8 22.20 -0.48 -19.62
N VAL A 9 21.61 -0.94 -18.51
CA VAL A 9 20.84 -2.18 -18.52
C VAL A 9 19.68 -1.86 -19.47
N PRO A 10 19.56 -2.49 -20.64
CA PRO A 10 18.33 -2.38 -21.39
C PRO A 10 17.23 -2.82 -20.45
N GLN A 11 16.39 -1.86 -20.06
CA GLN A 11 15.19 -2.16 -19.30
C GLN A 11 14.34 -2.91 -20.30
N ASP A 12 14.39 -4.23 -20.23
CA ASP A 12 13.53 -5.09 -21.04
C ASP A 12 12.13 -4.95 -20.46
N THR A 13 11.51 -3.80 -20.72
CA THR A 13 10.22 -3.39 -20.17
C THR A 13 9.13 -4.35 -20.60
N GLU A 14 9.29 -4.96 -21.78
CA GLU A 14 8.43 -6.03 -22.31
C GLU A 14 8.47 -7.28 -21.43
N SER A 15 9.65 -7.64 -20.90
CA SER A 15 9.77 -8.76 -19.94
C SER A 15 9.11 -8.46 -18.59
N PHE A 16 8.98 -7.19 -18.21
CA PHE A 16 8.29 -6.77 -16.98
C PHE A 16 6.78 -6.62 -17.18
N GLU A 17 6.32 -6.07 -18.31
CA GLU A 17 4.89 -5.98 -18.67
C GLU A 17 4.25 -7.38 -18.77
N GLY A 18 5.01 -8.39 -19.22
CA GLY A 18 4.55 -9.79 -19.21
C GLY A 18 4.29 -10.36 -17.81
N LEU A 19 4.75 -9.69 -16.75
CA LEU A 19 4.46 -10.04 -15.36
C LEU A 19 3.25 -9.28 -14.79
N ASP A 20 2.60 -8.44 -15.60
CA ASP A 20 1.36 -7.79 -15.21
C ASP A 20 0.24 -8.84 -15.05
N GLU A 21 -0.70 -8.54 -14.16
CA GLU A 21 -1.74 -9.49 -13.75
C GLU A 21 -2.70 -9.91 -14.86
N ASP A 22 -2.99 -9.01 -15.79
CA ASP A 22 -3.80 -9.29 -16.97
C ASP A 22 -3.13 -10.35 -17.87
N ASN A 23 -1.80 -10.31 -17.96
CA ASN A 23 -0.99 -11.29 -18.68
C ASN A 23 -0.85 -12.62 -17.93
N LEU A 24 -0.71 -12.57 -16.61
CA LEU A 24 -0.61 -13.77 -15.76
C LEU A 24 -1.97 -14.43 -15.48
N GLN A 25 -3.07 -13.81 -15.93
CA GLN A 25 -4.45 -14.23 -15.64
C GLN A 25 -4.66 -14.46 -14.13
N GLN A 26 -3.95 -13.68 -13.32
CA GLN A 26 -4.16 -13.60 -11.89
C GLN A 26 -5.06 -12.39 -11.67
N ASP A 27 -6.21 -12.60 -11.03
CA ASP A 27 -7.03 -11.48 -10.58
C ASP A 27 -6.61 -11.17 -9.12
N PRO A 28 -5.97 -10.02 -8.84
CA PRO A 28 -5.56 -9.64 -7.49
C PRO A 28 -6.77 -9.56 -6.56
N LEU A 29 -7.93 -9.24 -7.15
CA LEU A 29 -9.17 -9.10 -6.42
C LEU A 29 -9.73 -10.47 -6.03
N GLU A 30 -9.35 -11.57 -6.69
CA GLU A 30 -9.84 -12.92 -6.36
C GLU A 30 -9.43 -13.34 -4.95
N GLU A 31 -8.20 -13.06 -4.51
CA GLU A 31 -7.77 -13.26 -3.12
C GLU A 31 -8.48 -12.27 -2.16
N ALA A 32 -8.82 -11.08 -2.64
CA ALA A 32 -9.52 -10.06 -1.86
C ALA A 32 -11.06 -10.22 -1.86
N MET A 33 -11.61 -11.19 -2.60
CA MET A 33 -13.06 -11.43 -2.70
C MET A 33 -13.63 -11.91 -1.37
N ASP A 34 -12.89 -12.80 -0.71
CA ASP A 34 -13.27 -13.32 0.59
C ASP A 34 -12.60 -12.48 1.68
N PRO A 35 -13.37 -11.77 2.51
CA PRO A 35 -12.79 -11.06 3.62
C PRO A 35 -12.17 -12.06 4.62
N PRO A 36 -11.13 -11.66 5.36
CA PRO A 36 -10.45 -12.55 6.30
C PRO A 36 -11.39 -13.22 7.30
N GLU A 37 -10.98 -14.38 7.82
CA GLU A 37 -11.65 -15.00 8.97
C GLU A 37 -11.76 -13.96 10.11
N ASP A 38 -12.94 -13.86 10.72
CA ASP A 38 -13.34 -12.84 11.71
C ASP A 38 -13.53 -11.39 11.21
N TRP A 39 -13.52 -11.15 9.89
CA TRP A 39 -13.90 -9.83 9.38
C TRP A 39 -15.39 -9.55 9.63
N SER A 40 -15.68 -8.39 10.20
CA SER A 40 -17.04 -7.87 10.32
C SER A 40 -17.12 -6.48 9.72
N GLY A 41 -17.99 -6.29 8.72
CA GLY A 41 -18.28 -4.98 8.16
C GLY A 41 -18.88 -4.05 9.22
N SER A 42 -18.34 -2.83 9.33
CA SER A 42 -18.94 -1.78 10.16
C SER A 42 -20.10 -1.12 9.40
N THR A 43 -21.29 -1.09 10.00
CA THR A 43 -22.43 -0.30 9.50
C THR A 43 -22.50 1.09 10.13
N LYS A 44 -21.55 1.43 11.01
CA LYS A 44 -21.52 2.70 11.72
C LYS A 44 -20.76 3.74 10.89
N TYR A 45 -21.37 4.91 10.78
CA TYR A 45 -20.80 6.08 10.11
C TYR A 45 -20.47 7.15 11.15
N GLY A 46 -19.34 7.83 10.96
CA GLY A 46 -18.91 8.91 11.84
C GLY A 46 -18.40 8.45 13.21
N MET A 47 -18.06 9.42 14.06
CA MET A 47 -17.62 9.21 15.43
C MET A 47 -18.78 9.46 16.39
N THR A 48 -18.87 8.68 17.46
CA THR A 48 -19.83 8.94 18.55
C THR A 48 -19.58 10.30 19.19
N GLU A 49 -20.60 10.90 19.80
CA GLU A 49 -20.44 12.19 20.51
C GLU A 49 -19.35 12.12 21.59
N TYR A 50 -19.23 10.96 22.25
CA TYR A 50 -18.20 10.73 23.26
C TYR A 50 -16.79 10.77 22.66
N GLU A 51 -16.55 10.09 21.54
CA GLU A 51 -15.25 10.08 20.85
C GLU A 51 -14.87 11.46 20.32
N GLN A 52 -15.86 12.26 19.90
CA GLN A 52 -15.63 13.65 19.47
C GLN A 52 -15.25 14.55 20.65
N ALA A 53 -15.92 14.38 21.80
CA ALA A 53 -15.64 15.16 23.00
C ALA A 53 -14.32 14.77 23.69
N HIS A 54 -13.86 13.54 23.48
CA HIS A 54 -12.65 12.98 24.10
C HIS A 54 -11.65 12.50 23.04
N PRO A 55 -11.11 13.42 22.22
CA PRO A 55 -10.14 13.04 21.21
C PRO A 55 -8.87 12.52 21.88
N ARG A 56 -8.23 11.52 21.25
CA ARG A 56 -6.88 11.08 21.63
C ARG A 56 -5.88 12.24 21.48
N PRO A 57 -4.82 12.32 22.30
CA PRO A 57 -3.77 13.32 22.16
C PRO A 57 -3.19 13.33 20.74
N LEU A 58 -2.90 14.53 20.22
CA LEU A 58 -2.37 14.70 18.86
C LEU A 58 -1.06 13.94 18.65
N ASP A 59 -0.19 13.94 19.66
CA ASP A 59 1.12 13.25 19.61
C ASP A 59 0.99 11.73 19.45
N GLU A 60 -0.07 11.12 20.01
CA GLU A 60 -0.31 9.68 19.84
C GLU A 60 -0.75 9.38 18.41
N ARG A 61 -1.64 10.21 17.86
CA ARG A 61 -2.11 10.06 16.48
C ARG A 61 -0.98 10.26 15.45
N LEU A 62 -0.09 11.22 15.69
CA LEU A 62 1.04 11.49 14.81
C LEU A 62 2.05 10.34 14.78
N LYS A 63 2.18 9.56 15.87
CA LYS A 63 3.04 8.37 15.92
C LYS A 63 2.50 7.20 15.09
N GLU A 64 1.20 7.14 14.86
CA GLU A 64 0.56 6.11 14.02
C GLU A 64 0.71 6.41 12.53
N GLU A 65 0.88 7.69 12.17
CA GLU A 65 1.08 8.12 10.80
C GLU A 65 2.44 7.62 10.27
N ARG A 66 2.39 6.86 9.17
CA ARG A 66 3.58 6.56 8.37
C ARG A 66 3.67 7.62 7.29
N GLY A 67 4.79 8.33 7.23
CA GLY A 67 5.04 9.28 6.14
C GLY A 67 5.43 8.55 4.86
N ASP A 68 4.93 9.01 3.71
CA ASP A 68 5.27 8.47 2.37
C ASP A 68 6.77 8.60 2.01
N ILE A 69 7.54 9.34 2.80
CA ILE A 69 8.96 9.61 2.55
C ILE A 69 9.89 8.40 2.78
N ASP A 70 9.39 7.32 3.40
CA ASP A 70 10.14 6.06 3.60
C ASP A 70 9.58 4.87 2.80
N GLU A 71 8.48 5.05 2.05
CA GLU A 71 8.02 4.07 1.05
C GLU A 71 8.68 4.37 -0.30
N THR A 72 10.02 4.32 -0.34
CA THR A 72 10.68 4.07 -1.61
C THR A 72 10.38 2.62 -1.97
N GLY A 73 9.40 2.40 -2.84
CA GLY A 73 9.30 1.17 -3.60
C GLY A 73 10.66 0.89 -4.24
N ALA A 74 11.34 -0.14 -3.74
CA ALA A 74 12.58 -0.69 -4.24
C ALA A 74 12.68 -2.17 -3.84
#